data_AF-A0A1Y2CPQ4-F1
#
_entry.id   AF-A0A1Y2CPQ4-F1
#
_cell.length_a   1.000
_cell.length_b   1.000
_cell.length_c   1.000
_cell.angle_alpha   90.00
_cell.angle_beta   90.00
_cell.angle_gamma   90.00
#
_symmetry.space_group_name_H-M   'P 1'
#
loop_
_entity.id
_entity.type
_entity.pdbx_description
1 polymer ?
#
loop_
_entity_poly.entity_id
_entity_poly.type
_entity_poly.pdbx_seq_one_letter_code
_entity_poly.pdbx_strand_id
1 'polypeptide(L)'
;MSSFRSIASIAQKAATSAARRSSVRSISAIAGASIRTAAVRAPVATRTQVRGVKTLDFAGVPETVWERSDFPKEKLAQLFGKDTMAVIGYGTQGMAQSLNMRDNGLNVIVGVRKDGASWKQAIADGWVPGKTLFSMEEAADKGTVISFLLSDAGQKEAWPQIVPYLTKGKSLFFSHGFGVVFHNQTGIVPPKDIDVFLAAPKGSGYTVRSLFLEGRGINSSVAIWQDVSGKARERAFGMGVAIGSGYLYETTFEKEVYSDLTGERGVLMGAIQGFFQAQYEVLRAAGHSPSEAFNETVEEATQSLYPLIGAKGMDWMYANCSTTARRGALDWAPEFYKASKPVFQRLYESVANGSESQRSIDENGRPDYRERFEAELKEIRESEMWRAGVTVRSLRPENQK
;
A
#
# COMPACT_ATOMS: atom_id res chain seq x y z
N MET A 1 4.24 87.49 -0.14
CA MET A 1 3.32 88.37 0.60
C MET A 1 2.38 87.46 1.37
N SER A 2 2.36 87.32 2.69
CA SER A 2 2.98 88.02 3.82
C SER A 2 2.90 87.05 5.01
N SER A 3 4.02 86.66 5.62
CA SER A 3 4.48 87.12 6.96
C SER A 3 3.83 86.35 8.13
N PHE A 4 4.53 85.44 8.84
CA PHE A 4 5.46 85.70 9.98
C PHE A 4 4.71 86.33 11.18
N ARG A 5 4.88 85.99 12.48
CA ARG A 5 5.81 85.16 13.28
C ARG A 5 5.36 85.26 14.76
N SER A 6 5.95 84.40 15.61
CA SER A 6 6.44 84.70 16.99
C SER A 6 5.49 84.54 18.18
N ILE A 7 5.87 84.15 19.41
CA ILE A 7 7.13 83.84 20.18
C ILE A 7 6.60 83.21 21.51
N ALA A 8 7.00 82.04 22.03
CA ALA A 8 8.21 81.65 22.79
C ALA A 8 8.51 82.40 24.12
N SER A 9 8.41 81.70 25.28
CA SER A 9 9.30 81.85 26.47
C SER A 9 9.02 80.70 27.47
N ILE A 10 9.87 79.68 27.66
CA ILE A 10 11.16 79.58 28.39
C ILE A 10 11.01 79.43 29.92
N ALA A 11 11.53 78.29 30.43
CA ALA A 11 12.32 78.04 31.66
C ALA A 11 11.94 76.66 32.24
N GLN A 12 12.64 75.54 31.99
CA GLN A 12 14.03 75.15 32.32
C GLN A 12 14.31 75.04 33.83
N LYS A 13 14.27 73.80 34.35
CA LYS A 13 15.13 73.30 35.42
C LYS A 13 15.60 71.88 35.09
N ALA A 14 16.88 71.75 34.78
CA ALA A 14 17.71 70.55 34.89
C ALA A 14 18.04 70.32 36.38
N ALA A 15 18.56 69.21 36.92
CA ALA A 15 19.12 67.92 36.50
C ALA A 15 18.89 66.96 37.72
N THR A 16 18.99 65.63 37.69
CA THR A 16 20.22 64.82 37.57
C THR A 16 19.89 63.31 37.69
N SER A 17 20.56 62.49 36.87
CA SER A 17 20.92 61.05 37.06
C SER A 17 19.78 60.03 37.21
N ALA A 18 19.79 58.82 36.63
CA ALA A 18 20.88 58.01 36.11
C ALA A 18 20.35 57.08 35.01
N ALA A 19 21.17 56.88 33.98
CA ALA A 19 20.95 55.89 32.93
C ALA A 19 21.06 54.47 33.49
N ARG A 20 20.06 53.62 33.26
CA ARG A 20 20.21 52.16 33.35
C ARG A 20 20.31 51.58 31.94
N ARG A 21 21.56 51.29 31.55
CA ARG A 21 21.90 50.38 30.46
C ARG A 21 21.44 48.97 30.83
N SER A 22 20.63 48.33 29.98
CA SER A 22 20.43 46.88 30.02
C SER A 22 21.66 46.20 29.41
N SER A 23 22.59 45.79 30.27
CA SER A 23 23.74 44.99 29.89
C SER A 23 23.31 43.56 29.60
N VAL A 24 23.55 43.11 28.37
CA VAL A 24 23.72 41.70 28.02
C VAL A 24 24.81 41.12 28.92
N ARG A 25 24.48 40.09 29.70
CA ARG A 25 25.46 39.26 30.40
C ARG A 25 25.29 37.83 29.93
N SER A 26 26.20 37.44 29.05
CA SER A 26 26.63 36.08 28.78
C SER A 26 27.05 35.39 30.08
N ILE A 27 26.45 34.23 30.36
CA ILE A 27 26.92 33.29 31.37
C ILE A 27 27.26 32.00 30.62
N SER A 28 28.56 31.79 30.41
CA SER A 28 29.12 30.48 30.10
C SER A 28 29.76 29.91 31.36
N ALA A 29 29.80 28.57 31.40
CA ALA A 29 30.52 27.69 32.31
C ALA A 29 29.79 27.21 33.57
N ILE A 30 29.06 26.09 33.41
CA ILE A 30 29.19 24.96 34.33
C ILE A 30 29.55 23.74 33.49
N ALA A 31 30.83 23.36 33.55
CA ALA A 31 31.29 22.03 33.19
C ALA A 31 30.87 21.07 34.31
N GLY A 32 30.22 19.96 33.96
CA GLY A 32 29.79 18.97 34.93
C GLY A 32 29.21 17.71 34.29
N ALA A 33 30.07 16.69 34.16
CA ALA A 33 29.76 15.27 33.97
C ALA A 33 28.82 14.87 32.81
N SER A 34 29.44 14.39 31.72
CA SER A 34 28.80 13.49 30.76
C SER A 34 28.32 12.22 31.46
N ILE A 35 27.05 12.17 31.86
CA ILE A 35 26.38 10.90 32.15
C ILE A 35 26.17 10.23 30.80
N ARG A 36 27.06 9.28 30.46
CA ARG A 36 26.76 8.27 29.44
C ARG A 36 25.61 7.44 29.99
N THR A 37 24.38 7.80 29.63
CA THR A 37 23.26 6.85 29.72
C THR A 37 23.53 5.76 28.70
N ALA A 38 24.18 4.68 29.16
CA ALA A 38 24.13 3.43 28.44
C ALA A 38 22.65 3.11 28.26
N ALA A 39 22.18 3.11 27.01
CA ALA A 39 20.86 2.61 26.69
C ALA A 39 20.81 1.17 27.17
N VAL A 40 20.17 0.94 28.32
CA VAL A 40 19.82 -0.40 28.77
C VAL A 40 18.85 -0.91 27.72
N ARG A 41 19.35 -1.69 26.76
CA ARG A 41 18.50 -2.53 25.93
C ARG A 41 17.74 -3.41 26.92
N ALA A 42 16.47 -3.08 27.14
CA ALA A 42 15.54 -4.01 27.75
C ALA A 42 15.69 -5.34 27.02
N PRO A 43 15.80 -6.48 27.72
CA PRO A 43 15.81 -7.76 27.05
C PRO A 43 14.55 -7.79 26.20
N VAL A 44 14.71 -7.94 24.89
CA VAL A 44 13.61 -8.31 24.01
C VAL A 44 13.12 -9.62 24.61
N ALA A 45 11.99 -9.56 25.31
CA ALA A 45 11.34 -10.76 25.76
C ALA A 45 11.18 -11.60 24.50
N THR A 46 11.93 -12.70 24.41
CA THR A 46 11.70 -13.75 23.44
C THR A 46 10.33 -14.28 23.81
N ARG A 47 9.29 -13.63 23.27
CA ARG A 47 7.93 -14.12 23.32
C ARG A 47 8.03 -15.44 22.59
N THR A 48 8.05 -16.54 23.33
CA THR A 48 8.04 -17.88 22.76
C THR A 48 6.84 -17.89 21.85
N GLN A 49 7.08 -17.81 20.54
CA GLN A 49 6.00 -17.68 19.58
C GLN A 49 5.28 -19.02 19.61
N VAL A 50 4.14 -19.05 20.32
CA VAL A 50 3.30 -20.24 20.40
C VAL A 50 2.89 -20.53 18.97
N ARG A 51 3.42 -21.63 18.42
CA ARG A 51 3.10 -22.11 17.09
C ARG A 51 1.69 -22.69 17.12
N GLY A 52 0.90 -22.39 16.09
CA GLY A 52 -0.48 -22.85 15.98
C GLY A 52 -1.42 -21.72 15.63
N VAL A 53 -2.39 -22.06 14.79
CA VAL A 53 -3.51 -21.21 14.37
C VAL A 53 -4.18 -20.59 15.59
N LYS A 54 -4.44 -19.28 15.54
CA LYS A 54 -5.07 -18.55 16.65
C LYS A 54 -6.46 -18.13 16.26
N THR A 55 -7.39 -18.21 17.21
CA THR A 55 -8.64 -17.47 17.15
C THR A 55 -8.48 -16.22 17.99
N LEU A 56 -8.56 -15.05 17.36
CA LEU A 56 -8.44 -13.76 18.03
C LEU A 56 -9.77 -13.02 18.00
N ASP A 57 -9.98 -12.14 18.97
CA ASP A 57 -11.16 -11.29 19.04
C ASP A 57 -10.94 -9.99 18.24
N PHE A 58 -11.71 -9.82 17.18
CA PHE A 58 -11.77 -8.61 16.37
C PHE A 58 -13.04 -7.83 16.73
N ALA A 59 -12.96 -7.06 17.82
CA ALA A 59 -14.06 -6.21 18.31
C ALA A 59 -15.37 -6.97 18.59
N GLY A 60 -15.27 -8.12 19.26
CA GLY A 60 -16.39 -9.02 19.58
C GLY A 60 -16.62 -10.12 18.54
N VAL A 61 -15.85 -10.14 17.45
CA VAL A 61 -15.94 -11.16 16.40
C VAL A 61 -14.73 -12.08 16.48
N PRO A 62 -14.90 -13.38 16.82
CA PRO A 62 -13.80 -14.32 16.81
C PRO A 62 -13.40 -14.66 15.37
N GLU A 63 -12.15 -14.38 14.99
CA GLU A 63 -11.61 -14.73 13.68
C GLU A 63 -10.37 -15.60 13.80
N THR A 64 -10.23 -16.54 12.87
CA THR A 64 -9.07 -17.41 12.77
C THR A 64 -7.98 -16.71 11.97
N VAL A 65 -6.81 -16.53 12.57
CA VAL A 65 -5.63 -15.95 11.92
C VAL A 65 -4.48 -16.93 11.88
N TRP A 66 -3.69 -16.80 10.83
CA TRP A 66 -2.46 -17.55 10.62
C TRP A 66 -1.28 -16.59 10.59
N GLU A 67 -0.19 -16.98 11.22
CA GLU A 67 1.04 -16.20 11.26
C GLU A 67 2.16 -16.91 10.48
N ARG A 68 3.22 -16.18 10.15
CA ARG A 68 4.41 -16.75 9.49
C ARG A 68 4.99 -17.96 10.25
N SER A 69 4.89 -17.97 11.57
CA SER A 69 5.37 -19.07 12.41
C SER A 69 4.60 -20.38 12.25
N ASP A 70 3.40 -20.35 11.67
CA ASP A 70 2.60 -21.54 11.41
C ASP A 70 3.06 -22.28 10.14
N PHE A 71 3.84 -21.60 9.29
CA PHE A 71 4.46 -22.15 8.08
C PHE A 71 5.96 -21.81 8.05
N PRO A 72 6.77 -22.41 8.94
CA PRO A 72 8.22 -22.26 8.86
C PRO A 72 8.75 -22.86 7.55
N LYS A 73 9.99 -22.51 7.17
CA LYS A 73 10.58 -22.92 5.88
C LYS A 73 10.53 -24.44 5.67
N GLU A 74 10.72 -25.23 6.73
CA GLU A 74 10.65 -26.69 6.66
C GLU A 74 9.25 -27.18 6.29
N LYS A 75 8.20 -26.54 6.82
CA LYS A 75 6.81 -26.85 6.48
C LYS A 75 6.48 -26.43 5.04
N LEU A 76 6.98 -25.27 4.61
CA LEU A 76 6.83 -24.85 3.21
C LEU A 76 7.52 -25.83 2.25
N ALA A 77 8.72 -26.29 2.59
CA ALA A 77 9.43 -27.32 1.83
C ALA A 77 8.69 -28.67 1.83
N GLN A 78 8.05 -29.06 2.93
CA GLN A 78 7.21 -30.25 2.97
C GLN A 78 5.97 -30.11 2.07
N LEU A 79 5.34 -28.92 2.09
CA LEU A 79 4.09 -28.66 1.38
C LEU A 79 4.27 -28.49 -0.13
N PHE A 80 5.38 -27.85 -0.54
CA PHE A 80 5.66 -27.46 -1.92
C PHE A 80 6.96 -28.03 -2.49
N GLY A 81 7.69 -28.89 -1.78
CA GLY A 81 9.00 -29.38 -2.22
C GLY A 81 8.99 -30.26 -3.47
N LYS A 82 7.81 -30.76 -3.87
CA LYS A 82 7.59 -31.46 -5.14
C LYS A 82 6.99 -30.55 -6.21
N ASP A 83 6.62 -29.33 -5.84
CA ASP A 83 5.96 -28.40 -6.73
C ASP A 83 6.98 -27.59 -7.54
N THR A 84 6.58 -27.24 -8.75
CA THR A 84 7.20 -26.16 -9.53
C THR A 84 6.21 -25.01 -9.56
N MET A 85 6.57 -23.89 -8.93
CA MET A 85 5.78 -22.67 -8.90
C MET A 85 6.00 -21.92 -10.21
N ALA A 86 5.03 -21.98 -11.12
CA ALA A 86 5.06 -21.24 -12.38
C ALA A 86 4.35 -19.91 -12.22
N VAL A 87 5.11 -18.82 -12.11
CA VAL A 87 4.58 -17.47 -12.02
C VAL A 87 4.38 -16.90 -13.42
N ILE A 88 3.12 -16.79 -13.83
CA ILE A 88 2.72 -16.28 -15.14
C ILE A 88 2.45 -14.78 -15.03
N GLY A 89 3.32 -13.98 -15.65
CA GLY A 89 3.33 -12.53 -15.52
C GLY A 89 4.40 -12.02 -14.58
N TYR A 90 5.09 -10.97 -15.00
CA TYR A 90 6.20 -10.34 -14.26
C TYR A 90 6.00 -8.83 -14.17
N GLY A 91 4.78 -8.44 -13.78
CA GLY A 91 4.45 -7.10 -13.30
C GLY A 91 4.85 -6.92 -11.83
N THR A 92 4.32 -5.91 -11.15
CA THR A 92 4.71 -5.58 -9.76
C THR A 92 4.47 -6.74 -8.79
N GLN A 93 3.29 -7.38 -8.82
CA GLN A 93 2.98 -8.54 -7.99
C GLN A 93 3.78 -9.79 -8.40
N GLY A 94 3.78 -10.14 -9.69
CA GLY A 94 4.52 -11.31 -10.20
C GLY A 94 6.01 -11.27 -9.86
N MET A 95 6.65 -10.11 -10.02
CA MET A 95 8.04 -9.88 -9.61
C MET A 95 8.22 -10.08 -8.10
N ALA A 96 7.45 -9.38 -7.26
CA ALA A 96 7.61 -9.43 -5.82
C ALA A 96 7.40 -10.84 -5.25
N GLN A 97 6.33 -11.51 -5.67
CA GLN A 97 5.96 -12.82 -5.14
C GLN A 97 6.90 -13.92 -5.62
N SER A 98 7.31 -13.92 -6.90
CA SER A 98 8.29 -14.89 -7.41
C SER A 98 9.64 -14.78 -6.70
N LEU A 99 10.11 -13.56 -6.45
CA LEU A 99 11.36 -13.33 -5.72
C LEU A 99 11.24 -13.74 -4.24
N ASN A 100 10.12 -13.43 -3.58
CA ASN A 100 9.91 -13.84 -2.18
C ASN A 100 9.81 -15.37 -2.05
N MET A 101 9.11 -16.05 -2.96
CA MET A 101 9.05 -17.51 -2.99
C MET A 101 10.43 -18.14 -3.22
N ARG A 102 11.23 -17.58 -4.14
CA ARG A 102 12.61 -18.00 -4.40
C ARG A 102 13.49 -17.86 -3.15
N ASP A 103 13.42 -16.72 -2.46
CA ASP A 103 14.20 -16.46 -1.24
C ASP A 103 13.73 -17.31 -0.04
N ASN A 104 12.49 -17.81 -0.10
CA ASN A 104 11.96 -18.83 0.80
C ASN A 104 12.38 -20.27 0.43
N GLY A 105 13.13 -20.46 -0.66
CA GLY A 105 13.70 -21.74 -1.06
C GLY A 105 12.76 -22.62 -1.89
N LEU A 106 11.69 -22.05 -2.45
CA LEU A 106 10.78 -22.78 -3.33
C LEU A 106 11.35 -22.86 -4.75
N ASN A 107 10.98 -23.92 -5.48
CA ASN A 107 11.31 -24.08 -6.89
C ASN A 107 10.38 -23.20 -7.73
N VAL A 108 10.89 -22.05 -8.19
CA VAL A 108 10.13 -21.05 -8.93
C VAL A 108 10.66 -20.90 -10.35
N ILE A 109 9.74 -20.83 -11.30
CA ILE A 109 10.01 -20.42 -12.68
C ILE A 109 9.04 -19.30 -13.06
N VAL A 110 9.45 -18.43 -13.98
CA VAL A 110 8.64 -17.31 -14.45
C VAL A 110 8.29 -17.46 -15.93
N GLY A 111 7.02 -17.29 -16.26
CA GLY A 111 6.47 -17.28 -17.61
C GLY A 111 6.17 -15.84 -18.04
N VAL A 112 6.91 -15.33 -19.03
CA VAL A 112 6.82 -13.92 -19.45
C VAL A 112 6.85 -13.83 -20.97
N ARG A 113 6.16 -12.84 -21.55
CA ARG A 113 6.26 -12.55 -22.98
C ARG A 113 7.71 -12.19 -23.34
N LYS A 114 8.28 -12.95 -24.29
CA LYS A 114 9.68 -12.84 -24.71
C LYS A 114 10.02 -11.43 -25.22
N ASP A 115 11.25 -11.00 -24.94
CA ASP A 115 11.90 -9.76 -25.43
C ASP A 115 11.26 -8.43 -24.98
N GLY A 116 10.16 -8.48 -24.20
CA GLY A 116 9.51 -7.31 -23.62
C GLY A 116 10.25 -6.71 -22.42
N ALA A 117 9.75 -5.58 -21.90
CA ALA A 117 10.35 -4.90 -20.74
C ALA A 117 10.42 -5.81 -19.50
N SER A 118 9.32 -6.50 -19.18
CA SER A 118 9.27 -7.45 -18.06
C SER A 118 10.21 -8.65 -18.23
N TRP A 119 10.47 -9.09 -19.47
CA TRP A 119 11.44 -10.16 -19.74
C TRP A 119 12.86 -9.71 -19.41
N LYS A 120 13.23 -8.50 -19.86
CA LYS A 120 14.54 -7.89 -19.55
C LYS A 120 14.70 -7.67 -18.05
N GLN A 121 13.65 -7.21 -17.37
CA GLN A 121 13.65 -7.06 -15.92
C GLN A 121 13.83 -8.41 -15.21
N ALA A 122 13.14 -9.46 -15.67
CA ALA A 122 13.32 -10.80 -15.10
C ALA A 122 14.78 -11.29 -15.22
N ILE A 123 15.43 -11.05 -16.36
CA ILE A 123 16.86 -11.36 -16.52
C ILE A 123 17.71 -10.56 -15.51
N ALA A 124 17.43 -9.26 -15.35
CA ALA A 124 18.14 -8.41 -14.40
C ALA A 124 17.97 -8.88 -12.94
N ASP A 125 16.81 -9.44 -12.59
CA ASP A 125 16.53 -10.00 -11.26
C ASP A 125 17.07 -11.43 -11.07
N GLY A 126 17.78 -11.97 -12.07
CA GLY A 126 18.50 -13.25 -12.01
C GLY A 126 17.75 -14.45 -12.56
N TRP A 127 16.63 -14.26 -13.27
CA TRP A 127 15.95 -15.36 -13.97
C TRP A 127 16.66 -15.69 -15.28
N VAL A 128 16.87 -16.98 -15.56
CA VAL A 128 17.73 -17.42 -16.67
C VAL A 128 16.89 -18.03 -17.80
N PRO A 129 16.90 -17.45 -19.02
CA PRO A 129 16.19 -18.00 -20.17
C PRO A 129 16.47 -19.49 -20.39
N GLY A 130 15.41 -20.28 -20.56
CA GLY A 130 15.50 -21.73 -20.78
C GLY A 130 15.81 -22.57 -19.54
N LYS A 131 16.00 -21.94 -18.37
CA LYS A 131 16.19 -22.64 -17.08
C LYS A 131 15.13 -22.26 -16.06
N THR A 132 14.95 -20.96 -15.83
CA THR A 132 14.00 -20.42 -14.84
C THR A 132 13.13 -19.29 -15.40
N LEU A 133 13.35 -18.90 -16.67
CA LEU A 133 12.55 -17.95 -17.43
C LEU A 133 12.14 -18.57 -18.77
N PHE A 134 10.84 -18.59 -19.03
CA PHE A 134 10.22 -19.25 -20.18
C PHE A 134 9.09 -18.39 -20.78
N SER A 135 8.56 -18.82 -21.94
CA SER A 135 7.24 -18.33 -22.37
C SER A 135 6.16 -18.69 -21.35
N MET A 136 4.99 -18.05 -21.44
CA MET A 136 3.91 -18.28 -20.47
C MET A 136 3.39 -19.73 -20.56
N GLU A 137 3.25 -20.24 -21.77
CA GLU A 137 2.80 -21.59 -22.08
C GLU A 137 3.80 -22.65 -21.59
N GLU A 138 5.09 -22.47 -21.88
CA GLU A 138 6.14 -23.39 -21.39
C GLU A 138 6.24 -23.40 -19.87
N ALA A 139 6.08 -22.25 -19.21
CA ALA A 139 6.06 -22.18 -17.75
C ALA A 139 4.81 -22.88 -17.19
N ALA A 140 3.63 -22.65 -17.78
CA ALA A 140 2.39 -23.27 -17.36
C ALA A 140 2.42 -24.81 -17.54
N ASP A 141 3.04 -25.29 -18.61
CA ASP A 141 3.26 -26.72 -18.86
C ASP A 141 4.13 -27.36 -17.76
N LYS A 142 5.28 -26.73 -17.46
CA LYS A 142 6.25 -27.21 -16.45
C LYS A 142 5.75 -27.07 -15.01
N GLY A 143 4.91 -26.07 -14.73
CA GLY A 143 4.42 -25.77 -13.40
C GLY A 143 3.42 -26.79 -12.87
N THR A 144 3.47 -27.06 -11.57
CA THR A 144 2.42 -27.81 -10.85
C THR A 144 1.49 -26.87 -10.07
N VAL A 145 1.99 -25.69 -9.71
CA VAL A 145 1.21 -24.57 -9.19
C VAL A 145 1.37 -23.41 -10.14
N ILE A 146 0.29 -23.03 -10.82
CA ILE A 146 0.27 -21.93 -11.78
C ILE A 146 -0.20 -20.69 -11.03
N SER A 147 0.71 -19.75 -10.78
CA SER A 147 0.41 -18.45 -10.20
C SER A 147 0.08 -17.46 -11.31
N PHE A 148 -1.20 -17.17 -11.52
CA PHE A 148 -1.67 -16.32 -12.61
C PHE A 148 -1.70 -14.85 -12.19
N LEU A 149 -0.57 -14.16 -12.38
CA LEU A 149 -0.27 -12.83 -11.83
C LEU A 149 -0.09 -11.76 -12.91
N LEU A 150 -0.86 -11.89 -14.00
CA LEU A 150 -1.07 -10.82 -14.97
C LEU A 150 -2.09 -9.81 -14.45
N SER A 151 -2.11 -8.60 -15.03
CA SER A 151 -3.25 -7.68 -14.89
C SER A 151 -4.56 -8.36 -15.31
N ASP A 152 -5.72 -7.94 -14.80
CA ASP A 152 -7.00 -8.56 -15.15
C ASP A 152 -7.28 -8.64 -16.65
N ALA A 153 -6.97 -7.58 -17.41
CA ALA A 153 -7.07 -7.58 -18.87
C ALA A 153 -6.12 -8.60 -19.51
N GLY A 154 -4.86 -8.64 -19.04
CA GLY A 154 -3.87 -9.63 -19.46
C GLY A 154 -4.24 -11.07 -19.09
N GLN A 155 -4.91 -11.30 -17.96
CA GLN A 155 -5.43 -12.63 -17.60
C GLN A 155 -6.52 -13.06 -18.60
N LYS A 156 -7.47 -12.18 -18.91
CA LYS A 156 -8.51 -12.43 -19.92
C LYS A 156 -7.90 -12.77 -21.28
N GLU A 157 -6.91 -11.99 -21.74
CA GLU A 157 -6.24 -12.22 -23.02
C GLU A 157 -5.45 -13.54 -23.05
N ALA A 158 -4.70 -13.83 -21.98
CA ALA A 158 -3.85 -15.03 -21.92
C ALA A 158 -4.62 -16.31 -21.61
N TRP A 159 -5.83 -16.23 -21.04
CA TRP A 159 -6.58 -17.39 -20.55
C TRP A 159 -6.70 -18.54 -21.56
N PRO A 160 -7.05 -18.32 -22.84
CA PRO A 160 -7.15 -19.39 -23.83
C PRO A 160 -5.83 -20.14 -24.07
N GLN A 161 -4.69 -19.46 -23.87
CA GLN A 161 -3.35 -20.04 -24.01
C GLN A 161 -2.92 -20.80 -22.75
N ILE A 162 -3.41 -20.40 -21.57
CA ILE A 162 -3.02 -20.99 -20.29
C ILE A 162 -3.90 -22.17 -19.90
N VAL A 163 -5.21 -22.10 -20.12
CA VAL A 163 -6.17 -23.12 -19.68
C VAL A 163 -5.84 -24.56 -20.15
N PRO A 164 -5.27 -24.81 -21.35
CA PRO A 164 -4.91 -26.18 -21.76
C PRO A 164 -3.86 -26.85 -20.86
N TYR A 165 -3.05 -26.06 -20.14
CA TYR A 165 -2.00 -26.57 -19.25
C TYR A 165 -2.47 -26.78 -17.81
N LEU A 166 -3.71 -26.37 -17.50
CA LEU A 166 -4.32 -26.52 -16.17
C LEU A 166 -4.95 -27.91 -16.03
N THR A 167 -4.10 -28.93 -15.98
CA THR A 167 -4.51 -30.34 -15.97
C THR A 167 -4.67 -30.90 -14.54
N LYS A 168 -5.38 -32.03 -14.44
CA LYS A 168 -5.63 -32.75 -13.18
C LYS A 168 -4.37 -32.88 -12.30
N GLY A 169 -4.54 -32.55 -11.01
CA GLY A 169 -3.47 -32.62 -10.02
C GLY A 169 -2.61 -31.36 -9.91
N LYS A 170 -2.80 -30.39 -10.81
CA LYS A 170 -2.22 -29.05 -10.66
C LYS A 170 -3.08 -28.16 -9.75
N SER A 171 -2.52 -27.03 -9.36
CA SER A 171 -3.23 -25.96 -8.64
C SER A 171 -3.15 -24.66 -9.44
N LEU A 172 -4.22 -23.86 -9.41
CA LEU A 172 -4.27 -22.50 -9.92
C LEU A 172 -4.32 -21.52 -8.75
N PHE A 173 -3.37 -20.60 -8.72
CA PHE A 173 -3.22 -19.58 -7.70
C PHE A 173 -3.45 -18.19 -8.27
N PHE A 174 -4.21 -17.38 -7.54
CA PHE A 174 -4.41 -15.96 -7.82
C PHE A 174 -3.96 -15.09 -6.65
N SER A 175 -3.71 -13.80 -6.91
CA SER A 175 -3.59 -12.77 -5.87
C SER A 175 -4.72 -11.76 -5.88
N HIS A 176 -5.74 -12.00 -6.71
CA HIS A 176 -6.99 -11.26 -6.75
C HIS A 176 -8.04 -12.13 -7.44
N GLY A 177 -9.28 -12.13 -6.95
CA GLY A 177 -10.35 -13.00 -7.45
C GLY A 177 -11.07 -12.51 -8.72
N PHE A 178 -10.75 -11.31 -9.24
CA PHE A 178 -11.51 -10.62 -10.30
C PHE A 178 -11.89 -11.53 -11.47
N GLY A 179 -10.90 -12.23 -12.02
CA GLY A 179 -11.06 -13.11 -13.17
C GLY A 179 -12.16 -14.14 -12.94
N VAL A 180 -12.14 -14.81 -11.79
CA VAL A 180 -13.05 -15.91 -11.45
C VAL A 180 -14.42 -15.40 -10.99
N VAL A 181 -14.47 -14.36 -10.16
CA VAL A 181 -15.72 -13.79 -9.65
C VAL A 181 -16.58 -13.25 -10.79
N PHE A 182 -15.96 -12.54 -11.74
CA PHE A 182 -16.63 -11.98 -12.91
C PHE A 182 -16.45 -12.84 -14.17
N HIS A 183 -16.40 -14.17 -14.04
CA HIS A 183 -16.18 -15.11 -15.15
C HIS A 183 -17.13 -14.91 -16.35
N ASN A 184 -18.35 -14.43 -16.13
CA ASN A 184 -19.30 -14.10 -17.21
C ASN A 184 -18.81 -12.95 -18.11
N GLN A 185 -17.98 -12.04 -17.60
CA GLN A 185 -17.41 -10.90 -18.33
C GLN A 185 -15.96 -11.19 -18.81
N THR A 186 -15.21 -11.98 -18.03
CA THR A 186 -13.79 -12.26 -18.28
C THR A 186 -13.56 -13.51 -19.12
N GLY A 187 -14.47 -14.49 -19.08
CA GLY A 187 -14.30 -15.81 -19.70
C GLY A 187 -13.37 -16.74 -18.92
N ILE A 188 -12.88 -16.34 -17.74
CA ILE A 188 -11.97 -17.14 -16.91
C ILE A 188 -12.78 -18.15 -16.09
N VAL A 189 -12.85 -19.37 -16.57
CA VAL A 189 -13.54 -20.49 -15.91
C VAL A 189 -12.54 -21.62 -15.65
N PRO A 190 -12.01 -21.74 -14.41
CA PRO A 190 -11.06 -22.78 -14.08
C PRO A 190 -11.61 -24.20 -14.31
N PRO A 191 -10.78 -25.18 -14.72
CA PRO A 191 -11.16 -26.59 -14.77
C PRO A 191 -11.68 -27.10 -13.42
N LYS A 192 -12.61 -28.06 -13.45
CA LYS A 192 -13.29 -28.58 -12.24
C LYS A 192 -12.48 -29.63 -11.45
N ASP A 193 -11.33 -30.06 -12.00
CA ASP A 193 -10.52 -31.17 -11.48
C ASP A 193 -9.13 -30.75 -10.99
N ILE A 194 -8.97 -29.46 -10.66
CA ILE A 194 -7.75 -28.86 -10.09
C ILE A 194 -8.04 -28.13 -8.77
N ASP A 195 -7.02 -27.81 -7.97
CA ASP A 195 -7.25 -26.87 -6.86
C ASP A 195 -7.25 -25.43 -7.38
N VAL A 196 -8.12 -24.57 -6.83
CA VAL A 196 -8.15 -23.14 -7.15
C VAL A 196 -8.24 -22.34 -5.86
N PHE A 197 -7.24 -21.51 -5.59
CA PHE A 197 -7.17 -20.71 -4.38
C PHE A 197 -6.45 -19.38 -4.62
N LEU A 198 -6.58 -18.46 -3.67
CA LEU A 198 -5.85 -17.19 -3.67
C LEU A 198 -5.21 -16.90 -2.32
N ALA A 199 -4.15 -16.11 -2.38
CA ALA A 199 -3.66 -15.30 -1.28
C ALA A 199 -3.38 -13.91 -1.85
N ALA A 200 -4.11 -12.92 -1.36
CA ALA A 200 -4.10 -11.55 -1.88
C ALA A 200 -3.41 -10.60 -0.88
N PRO A 201 -2.14 -10.21 -1.13
CA PRO A 201 -1.45 -9.22 -0.31
C PRO A 201 -2.17 -7.88 -0.35
N LYS A 202 -2.42 -7.29 0.83
CA LYS A 202 -3.11 -6.02 1.00
C LYS A 202 -2.19 -4.82 0.79
N GLY A 203 -1.53 -4.81 -0.36
CA GLY A 203 -0.78 -3.66 -0.88
C GLY A 203 0.02 -3.99 -2.15
N SER A 204 0.73 -2.97 -2.64
CA SER A 204 1.43 -3.04 -3.91
C SER A 204 2.54 -4.11 -3.94
N GLY A 205 2.88 -4.60 -5.13
CA GLY A 205 4.03 -5.49 -5.30
C GLY A 205 5.35 -4.88 -4.80
N TYR A 206 5.53 -3.56 -4.95
CA TYR A 206 6.70 -2.86 -4.39
C TYR A 206 6.80 -3.07 -2.88
N THR A 207 5.72 -2.82 -2.14
CA THR A 207 5.67 -3.00 -0.69
C THR A 207 5.74 -4.46 -0.26
N VAL A 208 5.20 -5.39 -1.05
CA VAL A 208 5.35 -6.84 -0.81
C VAL A 208 6.82 -7.24 -0.82
N ARG A 209 7.60 -6.73 -1.78
CA ARG A 209 9.03 -7.03 -1.88
C ARG A 209 9.85 -6.29 -0.84
N SER A 210 9.67 -4.98 -0.71
CA SER A 210 10.51 -4.15 0.18
C SER A 210 10.36 -4.56 1.64
N LEU A 211 9.12 -4.76 2.11
CA LEU A 211 8.87 -5.17 3.49
C LEU A 211 9.40 -6.58 3.76
N PHE A 212 9.30 -7.51 2.78
CA PHE A 212 9.87 -8.85 2.93
C PHE A 212 11.39 -8.80 3.14
N LEU A 213 12.11 -7.97 2.38
CA LEU A 213 13.55 -7.76 2.52
C LEU A 213 13.92 -7.13 3.87
N GLU A 214 13.04 -6.30 4.44
CA GLU A 214 13.18 -5.75 5.80
C GLU A 214 12.83 -6.77 6.91
N GLY A 215 12.47 -8.01 6.56
CA GLY A 215 11.99 -9.03 7.51
C GLY A 215 10.56 -8.80 8.00
N ARG A 216 9.88 -7.77 7.49
CA ARG A 216 8.47 -7.44 7.72
C ARG A 216 7.60 -8.16 6.67
N GLY A 217 6.32 -7.83 6.61
CA GLY A 217 5.40 -8.34 5.61
C GLY A 217 4.11 -7.54 5.60
N ILE A 218 3.41 -7.55 4.47
CA ILE A 218 2.06 -7.02 4.36
C ILE A 218 1.06 -8.14 4.63
N ASN A 219 -0.12 -7.85 5.15
CA ASN A 219 -1.08 -8.92 5.46
C ASN A 219 -1.78 -9.40 4.19
N SER A 220 -2.28 -10.63 4.20
CA SER A 220 -3.02 -11.19 3.05
C SER A 220 -4.37 -11.75 3.47
N SER A 221 -5.36 -11.60 2.60
CA SER A 221 -6.58 -12.41 2.68
C SER A 221 -6.40 -13.69 1.88
N VAL A 222 -6.97 -14.80 2.35
CA VAL A 222 -6.88 -16.13 1.74
C VAL A 222 -8.27 -16.65 1.43
N ALA A 223 -8.48 -17.18 0.23
CA ALA A 223 -9.74 -17.81 -0.15
C ALA A 223 -9.53 -19.06 -1.01
N ILE A 224 -10.47 -19.99 -0.91
CA ILE A 224 -10.47 -21.26 -1.64
C ILE A 224 -11.72 -21.24 -2.51
N TRP A 225 -11.52 -21.31 -3.83
CA TRP A 225 -12.60 -21.43 -4.80
C TRP A 225 -12.96 -22.89 -5.03
N GLN A 226 -11.94 -23.74 -5.14
CA GLN A 226 -12.10 -25.16 -5.42
C GLN A 226 -11.03 -25.97 -4.67
N ASP A 227 -11.45 -27.00 -3.93
CA ASP A 227 -10.57 -27.93 -3.23
C ASP A 227 -10.85 -29.36 -3.69
N VAL A 228 -10.12 -29.81 -4.72
CA VAL A 228 -10.23 -31.17 -5.29
C VAL A 228 -9.33 -32.13 -4.52
N SER A 229 -8.19 -31.66 -4.03
CA SER A 229 -7.20 -32.50 -3.35
C SER A 229 -7.48 -32.69 -1.86
N GLY A 230 -8.35 -31.87 -1.25
CA GLY A 230 -8.53 -31.76 0.20
C GLY A 230 -7.38 -31.03 0.90
N LYS A 231 -6.49 -30.39 0.14
CA LYS A 231 -5.30 -29.69 0.64
C LYS A 231 -5.25 -28.23 0.21
N ALA A 232 -6.21 -27.74 -0.59
CA ALA A 232 -6.17 -26.39 -1.13
C ALA A 232 -6.09 -25.33 -0.03
N ARG A 233 -6.78 -25.54 1.10
CA ARG A 233 -6.75 -24.60 2.23
C ARG A 233 -5.36 -24.46 2.84
N GLU A 234 -4.71 -25.56 3.22
CA GLU A 234 -3.36 -25.51 3.80
C GLU A 234 -2.35 -24.93 2.79
N ARG A 235 -2.49 -25.29 1.50
CA ARG A 235 -1.68 -24.73 0.41
C ARG A 235 -1.89 -23.24 0.24
N ALA A 236 -3.12 -22.73 0.34
CA ALA A 236 -3.40 -21.31 0.19
C ALA A 236 -2.74 -20.48 1.31
N PHE A 237 -2.85 -20.92 2.57
CA PHE A 237 -2.18 -20.26 3.69
C PHE A 237 -0.65 -20.37 3.61
N GLY A 238 -0.12 -21.56 3.25
CA GLY A 238 1.30 -21.75 3.03
C GLY A 238 1.85 -20.88 1.90
N MET A 239 1.11 -20.75 0.80
CA MET A 239 1.45 -19.86 -0.30
C MET A 239 1.48 -18.40 0.15
N GLY A 240 0.50 -17.95 0.93
CA GLY A 240 0.49 -16.59 1.46
C GLY A 240 1.71 -16.29 2.34
N VAL A 241 2.21 -17.24 3.14
CA VAL A 241 3.50 -17.07 3.86
C VAL A 241 4.68 -17.08 2.87
N ALA A 242 4.67 -17.96 1.86
CA ALA A 242 5.72 -18.05 0.86
C ALA A 242 5.90 -16.77 0.03
N ILE A 243 4.81 -16.03 -0.23
CA ILE A 243 4.86 -14.73 -0.93
C ILE A 243 5.20 -13.56 0.00
N GLY A 244 5.37 -13.80 1.31
CA GLY A 244 5.88 -12.81 2.26
C GLY A 244 4.84 -12.14 3.17
N SER A 245 3.68 -12.78 3.40
CA SER A 245 2.63 -12.18 4.23
C SER A 245 3.02 -12.05 5.70
N GLY A 246 2.57 -10.99 6.37
CA GLY A 246 2.75 -10.77 7.82
C GLY A 246 1.86 -11.68 8.66
N TYR A 247 0.54 -11.53 8.50
CA TYR A 247 -0.47 -12.52 8.93
C TYR A 247 -1.48 -12.75 7.81
N LEU A 248 -2.27 -13.80 7.95
CA LEU A 248 -3.31 -14.18 7.00
C LEU A 248 -4.65 -14.39 7.69
N TYR A 249 -5.71 -13.99 7.01
CA TYR A 249 -7.09 -14.19 7.43
C TYR A 249 -7.93 -14.76 6.29
N GLU A 250 -8.96 -15.52 6.62
CA GLU A 250 -9.78 -16.23 5.64
C GLU A 250 -10.92 -15.34 5.10
N THR A 251 -11.23 -15.50 3.83
CA THR A 251 -12.34 -14.83 3.13
C THR A 251 -12.88 -15.74 2.02
N THR A 252 -13.80 -15.23 1.19
CA THR A 252 -14.21 -15.84 -0.08
C THR A 252 -13.68 -15.04 -1.26
N PHE A 253 -13.68 -15.62 -2.46
CA PHE A 253 -13.29 -14.90 -3.69
C PHE A 253 -14.14 -13.64 -3.87
N GLU A 254 -15.46 -13.72 -3.67
CA GLU A 254 -16.38 -12.59 -3.81
C GLU A 254 -16.10 -11.50 -2.78
N LYS A 255 -15.96 -11.87 -1.49
CA LYS A 255 -15.67 -10.90 -0.43
C LYS A 255 -14.32 -10.23 -0.64
N GLU A 256 -13.31 -10.97 -1.09
CA GLU A 256 -12.01 -10.42 -1.46
C GLU A 256 -12.17 -9.39 -2.57
N VAL A 257 -12.76 -9.76 -3.71
CA VAL A 257 -12.93 -8.86 -4.85
C VAL A 257 -13.75 -7.63 -4.51
N TYR A 258 -14.88 -7.79 -3.84
CA TYR A 258 -15.77 -6.66 -3.54
C TYR A 258 -15.12 -5.68 -2.57
N SER A 259 -14.44 -6.18 -1.54
CA SER A 259 -13.73 -5.32 -0.59
C SER A 259 -12.52 -4.64 -1.21
N ASP A 260 -11.76 -5.34 -2.05
CA ASP A 260 -10.53 -4.84 -2.67
C ASP A 260 -10.83 -3.72 -3.68
N LEU A 261 -11.74 -3.98 -4.64
CA LEU A 261 -12.14 -3.00 -5.66
C LEU A 261 -12.83 -1.77 -5.05
N THR A 262 -13.59 -1.96 -3.97
CA THR A 262 -14.17 -0.85 -3.18
C THR A 262 -13.08 -0.08 -2.45
N GLY A 263 -12.06 -0.77 -1.92
CA GLY A 263 -10.96 -0.17 -1.18
C GLY A 263 -10.09 0.75 -2.04
N GLU A 264 -9.64 0.26 -3.20
CA GLU A 264 -8.78 1.03 -4.12
C GLU A 264 -9.46 2.26 -4.69
N ARG A 265 -10.74 2.15 -5.10
CA ARG A 265 -11.55 3.30 -5.52
C ARG A 265 -11.92 4.20 -4.35
N GLY A 266 -11.98 3.63 -3.16
CA GLY A 266 -12.27 4.31 -1.92
C GLY A 266 -11.02 4.88 -1.26
N VAL A 267 -10.90 4.64 0.05
CA VAL A 267 -9.91 5.29 0.93
C VAL A 267 -8.45 5.00 0.58
N LEU A 268 -8.15 3.92 -0.16
CA LEU A 268 -6.77 3.55 -0.45
C LEU A 268 -6.16 4.39 -1.57
N MET A 269 -6.95 4.83 -2.57
CA MET A 269 -6.45 5.64 -3.68
C MET A 269 -7.42 6.75 -4.10
N GLY A 270 -8.63 6.41 -4.54
CA GLY A 270 -9.54 7.38 -5.17
C GLY A 270 -10.03 8.49 -4.22
N ALA A 271 -10.57 8.11 -3.05
CA ALA A 271 -11.12 9.08 -2.10
C ALA A 271 -10.05 10.00 -1.52
N ILE A 272 -8.86 9.47 -1.21
CA ILE A 272 -7.78 10.28 -0.65
C ILE A 272 -7.23 11.30 -1.67
N GLN A 273 -7.11 10.94 -2.95
CA GLN A 273 -6.78 11.89 -4.01
C GLN A 273 -7.83 13.00 -4.10
N GLY A 274 -9.12 12.65 -4.08
CA GLY A 274 -10.21 13.62 -4.11
C GLY A 274 -10.21 14.58 -2.92
N PHE A 275 -9.98 14.08 -1.71
CA PHE A 275 -9.93 14.94 -0.51
C PHE A 275 -8.73 15.87 -0.51
N PHE A 276 -7.53 15.38 -0.85
CA PHE A 276 -6.36 16.24 -0.94
C PHE A 276 -6.53 17.34 -1.98
N GLN A 277 -7.04 16.99 -3.16
CA GLN A 277 -7.29 17.97 -4.22
C GLN A 277 -8.33 19.02 -3.79
N ALA A 278 -9.47 18.59 -3.26
CA ALA A 278 -10.54 19.51 -2.87
C ALA A 278 -10.09 20.51 -1.79
N GLN A 279 -9.40 20.03 -0.75
CA GLN A 279 -8.89 20.92 0.30
C GLN A 279 -7.80 21.86 -0.23
N TYR A 280 -6.87 21.35 -1.05
CA TYR A 280 -5.81 22.16 -1.66
C TYR A 280 -6.42 23.29 -2.49
N GLU A 281 -7.39 22.99 -3.36
CA GLU A 281 -8.06 23.99 -4.21
C GLU A 281 -8.79 25.06 -3.40
N VAL A 282 -9.49 24.69 -2.30
CA VAL A 282 -10.15 25.66 -1.41
C VAL A 282 -9.14 26.60 -0.75
N LEU A 283 -8.01 26.08 -0.25
CA LEU A 283 -6.96 26.91 0.35
C LEU A 283 -6.33 27.84 -0.69
N ARG A 284 -6.06 27.34 -1.90
CA ARG A 284 -5.51 28.16 -2.99
C ARG A 284 -6.47 29.27 -3.41
N ALA A 285 -7.77 28.97 -3.51
CA ALA A 285 -8.80 29.95 -3.82
C ALA A 285 -8.92 31.02 -2.72
N ALA A 286 -8.65 30.67 -1.46
CA ALA A 286 -8.61 31.60 -0.33
C ALA A 286 -7.31 32.43 -0.22
N GLY A 287 -6.34 32.22 -1.13
CA GLY A 287 -5.11 33.02 -1.21
C GLY A 287 -3.89 32.43 -0.51
N HIS A 288 -3.98 31.23 0.06
CA HIS A 288 -2.83 30.54 0.66
C HIS A 288 -1.79 30.17 -0.39
N SER A 289 -0.51 30.17 -0.06
CA SER A 289 0.55 29.80 -1.02
C SER A 289 0.49 28.31 -1.42
N PRO A 290 1.06 27.90 -2.58
CA PRO A 290 1.16 26.48 -2.95
C PRO A 290 1.85 25.61 -1.90
N SER A 291 2.93 26.11 -1.30
CA SER A 291 3.65 25.40 -0.23
C SER A 291 2.80 25.23 1.01
N GLU A 292 2.08 26.26 1.43
CA GLU A 292 1.22 26.21 2.61
C GLU A 292 0.04 25.25 2.39
N ALA A 293 -0.67 25.38 1.26
CA ALA A 293 -1.78 24.49 0.92
C ALA A 293 -1.34 23.03 0.81
N PHE A 294 -0.15 22.74 0.27
CA PHE A 294 0.38 21.38 0.23
C PHE A 294 0.76 20.86 1.62
N ASN A 295 1.32 21.72 2.49
CA ASN A 295 1.69 21.33 3.85
C ASN A 295 0.46 20.99 4.70
N GLU A 296 -0.57 21.84 4.64
CA GLU A 296 -1.85 21.70 5.36
C GLU A 296 -2.76 20.59 4.78
N THR A 297 -2.29 19.86 3.76
CA THR A 297 -3.01 18.73 3.14
C THR A 297 -2.18 17.46 3.16
N VAL A 298 -1.23 17.33 2.24
CA VAL A 298 -0.52 16.09 1.96
C VAL A 298 0.67 15.88 2.90
N GLU A 299 1.45 16.93 3.17
CA GLU A 299 2.69 16.80 3.93
C GLU A 299 2.42 16.40 5.38
N GLU A 300 1.63 17.18 6.10
CA GLU A 300 1.37 16.93 7.52
C GLU A 300 0.58 15.64 7.73
N ALA A 301 -0.36 15.34 6.83
CA ALA A 301 -1.08 14.07 6.85
C ALA A 301 -0.13 12.87 6.71
N THR A 302 0.76 12.87 5.72
CA THR A 302 1.57 11.68 5.41
C THR A 302 2.85 11.55 6.23
N GLN A 303 3.44 12.67 6.70
CA GLN A 303 4.68 12.65 7.46
C GLN A 303 4.46 12.65 8.98
N SER A 304 3.34 13.21 9.45
CA SER A 304 3.07 13.35 10.89
C SER A 304 1.85 12.53 11.32
N LEU A 305 0.67 12.88 10.82
CA LEU A 305 -0.59 12.44 11.44
C LEU A 305 -0.96 10.99 11.13
N TYR A 306 -0.96 10.59 9.85
CA TYR A 306 -1.33 9.23 9.44
C TYR A 306 -0.35 8.16 9.96
N PRO A 307 0.97 8.41 10.06
CA PRO A 307 1.87 7.52 10.78
C PRO A 307 1.44 7.21 12.22
N LEU A 308 0.83 8.17 12.94
CA LEU A 308 0.31 7.93 14.29
C LEU A 308 -0.88 6.97 14.28
N ILE A 309 -1.76 7.07 13.26
CA ILE A 309 -2.88 6.14 13.05
C ILE A 309 -2.34 4.73 12.83
N GLY A 310 -1.38 4.57 11.92
CA GLY A 310 -0.78 3.27 11.62
C GLY A 310 -0.05 2.66 12.83
N ALA A 311 0.52 3.50 13.69
CA ALA A 311 1.24 3.03 14.88
C ALA A 311 0.31 2.58 16.02
N LYS A 312 -0.75 3.34 16.32
CA LYS A 312 -1.57 3.13 17.53
C LYS A 312 -3.06 3.51 17.39
N GLY A 313 -3.52 3.90 16.22
CA GLY A 313 -4.93 4.22 15.97
C GLY A 313 -5.28 5.71 16.04
N MET A 314 -6.55 6.00 15.72
CA MET A 314 -7.09 7.37 15.59
C MET A 314 -7.12 8.13 16.92
N ASP A 315 -7.44 7.45 18.01
CA ASP A 315 -7.45 8.01 19.36
C ASP A 315 -6.05 8.48 19.78
N TRP A 316 -5.02 7.71 19.42
CA TRP A 316 -3.63 8.10 19.66
C TRP A 316 -3.23 9.33 18.84
N MET A 317 -3.60 9.39 17.55
CA MET A 317 -3.38 10.59 16.74
C MET A 317 -4.02 11.81 17.42
N TYR A 318 -5.30 11.72 17.82
CA TYR A 318 -5.98 12.82 18.51
C TYR A 318 -5.31 13.22 19.83
N ALA A 319 -4.91 12.26 20.67
CA ALA A 319 -4.26 12.53 21.94
C ALA A 319 -2.94 13.31 21.78
N ASN A 320 -2.29 13.22 20.62
CA ASN A 320 -1.02 13.90 20.30
C ASN A 320 -1.21 15.20 19.51
N CYS A 321 -2.46 15.64 19.30
CA CYS A 321 -2.77 16.91 18.66
C CYS A 321 -3.19 18.00 19.68
N SER A 322 -3.13 19.26 19.26
CA SER A 322 -3.62 20.39 20.06
C SER A 322 -5.11 20.24 20.41
N THR A 323 -5.56 20.93 21.46
CA THR A 323 -6.98 20.91 21.85
C THR A 323 -7.88 21.44 20.75
N THR A 324 -7.44 22.49 20.05
CA THR A 324 -8.14 23.07 18.89
C THR A 324 -8.27 22.06 17.75
N ALA A 325 -7.17 21.38 17.38
CA ALA A 325 -7.19 20.38 16.31
C ALA A 325 -8.11 19.20 16.65
N ARG A 326 -8.06 18.70 17.89
CA ARG A 326 -8.96 17.64 18.39
C ARG A 326 -10.43 18.03 18.29
N ARG A 327 -10.79 19.22 18.79
CA ARG A 327 -12.17 19.70 18.77
C ARG A 327 -12.65 19.88 17.32
N GLY A 328 -11.85 20.52 16.48
CA GLY A 328 -12.16 20.71 15.06
C GLY A 328 -12.36 19.40 14.30
N ALA A 329 -11.47 18.42 14.50
CA ALA A 329 -11.62 17.10 13.87
C ALA A 329 -12.92 16.40 14.28
N LEU A 330 -13.30 16.47 15.56
CA LEU A 330 -14.54 15.88 16.06
C LEU A 330 -15.79 16.63 15.56
N ASP A 331 -15.71 17.95 15.37
CA ASP A 331 -16.83 18.76 14.85
C ASP A 331 -17.08 18.51 13.36
N TRP A 332 -16.03 18.37 12.57
CA TRP A 332 -16.13 18.24 11.11
C TRP A 332 -16.24 16.80 10.61
N ALA A 333 -15.78 15.79 11.39
CA ALA A 333 -15.87 14.39 10.98
C ALA A 333 -17.30 13.93 10.59
N PRO A 334 -18.39 14.31 11.31
CA PRO A 334 -19.75 13.96 10.90
C PRO A 334 -20.16 14.52 9.53
N GLU A 335 -19.69 15.72 9.15
CA GLU A 335 -20.01 16.32 7.85
C GLU A 335 -19.32 15.56 6.71
N PHE A 336 -18.03 15.24 6.87
CA PHE A 336 -17.31 14.40 5.90
C PHE A 336 -17.89 12.99 5.82
N TYR A 337 -18.31 12.41 6.95
CA TYR A 337 -18.99 11.11 6.97
C TYR A 337 -20.31 11.16 6.20
N LYS A 338 -21.14 12.17 6.44
CA LYS A 338 -22.43 12.36 5.76
C LYS A 338 -22.26 12.53 4.24
N ALA A 339 -21.23 13.26 3.82
CA ALA A 339 -20.91 13.43 2.40
C ALA A 339 -20.38 12.15 1.75
N SER A 340 -19.55 11.39 2.46
CA SER A 340 -18.82 10.25 1.88
C SER A 340 -19.55 8.90 1.96
N LYS A 341 -20.33 8.65 3.03
CA LYS A 341 -21.00 7.35 3.22
C LYS A 341 -21.90 6.95 2.03
N PRO A 342 -22.74 7.85 1.47
CA PRO A 342 -23.55 7.52 0.28
C PRO A 342 -22.70 7.23 -0.97
N VAL A 343 -21.52 7.85 -1.09
CA VAL A 343 -20.59 7.58 -2.20
C VAL A 343 -20.00 6.18 -2.06
N PHE A 344 -19.56 5.80 -0.87
CA PHE A 344 -19.05 4.45 -0.61
C PHE A 344 -20.12 3.37 -0.77
N GLN A 345 -21.38 3.65 -0.43
CA GLN A 345 -22.50 2.72 -0.66
C GLN A 345 -22.71 2.48 -2.16
N ARG A 346 -22.83 3.55 -2.96
CA ARG A 346 -22.95 3.43 -4.42
C ARG A 346 -21.75 2.73 -5.05
N LEU A 347 -20.54 3.02 -4.57
CA LEU A 347 -19.33 2.36 -5.02
C LEU A 347 -19.38 0.86 -4.76
N TYR A 348 -19.66 0.43 -3.53
CA TYR A 348 -19.76 -0.99 -3.19
C TYR A 348 -20.85 -1.69 -4.03
N GLU A 349 -22.02 -1.07 -4.17
CA GLU A 349 -23.11 -1.61 -4.99
C GLU A 349 -22.70 -1.78 -6.46
N SER A 350 -22.01 -0.79 -7.03
CA SER A 350 -21.51 -0.84 -8.43
C SER A 350 -20.41 -1.88 -8.66
N VAL A 351 -19.64 -2.20 -7.62
CA VAL A 351 -18.67 -3.30 -7.63
C VAL A 351 -19.41 -4.64 -7.54
N ALA A 352 -20.26 -4.80 -6.54
CA ALA A 352 -20.96 -6.06 -6.26
C ALA A 352 -21.89 -6.48 -7.41
N ASN A 353 -22.48 -5.52 -8.14
CA ASN A 353 -23.33 -5.80 -9.30
C ASN A 353 -22.55 -5.95 -10.62
N GLY A 354 -21.22 -5.81 -10.61
CA GLY A 354 -20.35 -5.99 -11.78
C GLY A 354 -20.31 -4.82 -12.76
N SER A 355 -20.84 -3.65 -12.41
CA SER A 355 -20.75 -2.44 -13.27
C SER A 355 -19.32 -1.92 -13.34
N GLU A 356 -18.63 -1.84 -12.21
CA GLU A 356 -17.24 -1.36 -12.16
C GLU A 356 -16.25 -2.34 -12.81
N SER A 357 -16.52 -3.65 -12.73
CA SER A 357 -15.72 -4.65 -13.44
C SER A 357 -15.89 -4.52 -14.95
N GLN A 358 -17.14 -4.38 -15.45
CA GLN A 358 -17.40 -4.16 -16.87
C GLN A 358 -16.72 -2.90 -17.37
N ARG A 359 -16.85 -1.79 -16.63
CA ARG A 359 -16.17 -0.52 -16.96
C ARG A 359 -14.66 -0.69 -17.05
N SER A 360 -14.06 -1.42 -16.10
CA SER A 360 -12.62 -1.67 -16.10
C SER A 360 -12.20 -2.52 -17.30
N ILE A 361 -12.98 -3.55 -17.66
CA ILE A 361 -12.72 -4.39 -18.84
C ILE A 361 -12.81 -3.57 -20.13
N ASP A 362 -13.85 -2.74 -20.26
CA ASP A 362 -14.11 -1.94 -21.45
C ASP A 362 -13.02 -0.87 -21.66
N GLU A 363 -12.66 -0.14 -20.60
CA GLU A 363 -11.62 0.90 -20.67
C GLU A 363 -10.24 0.30 -20.96
N ASN A 364 -9.84 -0.77 -20.26
CA ASN A 364 -8.55 -1.43 -20.51
C ASN A 364 -8.48 -2.12 -21.88
N GLY A 365 -9.63 -2.46 -22.47
CA GLY A 365 -9.71 -3.07 -23.80
C GLY A 365 -9.61 -2.08 -24.96
N ARG A 366 -9.63 -0.77 -24.70
CA ARG A 366 -9.55 0.24 -25.77
C ARG A 366 -8.17 0.22 -26.45
N PRO A 367 -8.10 0.37 -27.79
CA PRO A 367 -6.83 0.45 -28.51
C PRO A 367 -5.93 1.61 -28.05
N ASP A 368 -6.54 2.72 -27.61
CA ASP A 368 -5.89 3.95 -27.16
C ASP A 368 -5.77 4.04 -25.63
N TYR A 369 -6.09 2.96 -24.89
CA TYR A 369 -6.11 2.97 -23.42
C TYR A 369 -4.82 3.55 -22.81
N ARG A 370 -3.66 3.11 -23.28
CA ARG A 370 -2.36 3.56 -22.75
C ARG A 370 -2.12 5.05 -22.94
N GLU A 371 -2.53 5.60 -24.07
CA GLU A 371 -2.37 7.03 -24.37
C GLU A 371 -3.28 7.86 -23.46
N ARG A 372 -4.56 7.47 -23.36
CA ARG A 372 -5.53 8.14 -22.49
C ARG A 372 -5.15 8.07 -21.02
N PHE A 373 -4.75 6.89 -20.57
CA PHE A 373 -4.34 6.67 -19.19
C PHE A 373 -3.09 7.49 -18.84
N GLU A 374 -2.08 7.56 -19.72
CA GLU A 374 -0.92 8.43 -19.48
C GLU A 374 -1.32 9.92 -19.49
N ALA A 375 -2.30 10.33 -20.30
CA ALA A 375 -2.81 11.70 -20.27
C ALA A 375 -3.46 12.05 -18.93
N GLU A 376 -4.29 11.16 -18.37
CA GLU A 376 -4.89 11.31 -17.03
C GLU A 376 -3.82 11.35 -15.93
N LEU A 377 -2.83 10.44 -16.00
CA LEU A 377 -1.71 10.45 -15.05
C LEU A 377 -0.83 11.70 -15.18
N LYS A 378 -0.68 12.23 -16.38
CA LYS A 378 0.05 13.47 -16.65
C LYS A 378 -0.67 14.66 -16.03
N GLU A 379 -2.00 14.74 -16.15
CA GLU A 379 -2.80 15.80 -15.52
C GLU A 379 -2.57 15.83 -14.00
N ILE A 380 -2.60 14.67 -13.35
CA ILE A 380 -2.28 14.56 -11.93
C ILE A 380 -0.83 15.01 -11.68
N ARG A 381 0.14 14.45 -12.39
CA ARG A 381 1.57 14.73 -12.19
C ARG A 381 1.93 16.21 -12.36
N GLU A 382 1.29 16.88 -13.30
CA GLU A 382 1.56 18.27 -13.67
C GLU A 382 0.68 19.29 -12.93
N SER A 383 -0.27 18.83 -12.11
CA SER A 383 -1.11 19.70 -11.29
C SER A 383 -0.26 20.58 -10.35
N GLU A 384 -0.77 21.76 -10.01
CA GLU A 384 -0.06 22.69 -9.12
C GLU A 384 0.28 22.02 -7.78
N MET A 385 -0.68 21.27 -7.21
CA MET A 385 -0.52 20.52 -5.96
C MET A 385 0.66 19.55 -6.02
N TRP A 386 0.74 18.71 -7.06
CA TRP A 386 1.79 17.69 -7.13
C TRP A 386 3.15 18.24 -7.53
N ARG A 387 3.19 19.33 -8.31
CA ARG A 387 4.43 20.11 -8.56
C ARG A 387 4.95 20.81 -7.32
N ALA A 388 4.07 21.41 -6.51
CA ALA A 388 4.44 21.96 -5.19
C ALA A 388 5.01 20.83 -4.31
N GLY A 389 4.37 19.67 -4.31
CA GLY A 389 4.83 18.49 -3.60
C GLY A 389 6.21 17.97 -4.01
N VAL A 390 6.60 18.07 -5.29
CA VAL A 390 7.98 17.75 -5.72
C VAL A 390 8.98 18.63 -4.99
N THR A 391 8.71 19.93 -4.91
CA THR A 391 9.57 20.88 -4.23
C THR A 391 9.61 20.60 -2.73
N VAL A 392 8.46 20.45 -2.08
CA VAL A 392 8.36 20.15 -0.64
C VAL A 392 9.12 18.86 -0.29
N ARG A 393 8.92 17.78 -1.05
CA ARG A 393 9.63 16.50 -0.83
C ARG A 393 11.13 16.61 -1.01
N SER A 394 11.62 17.45 -1.92
CA SER A 394 13.07 17.66 -2.12
C SER A 394 13.74 18.34 -0.91
N LEU A 395 12.97 19.06 -0.09
CA LEU A 395 13.48 19.75 1.09
C LEU A 395 13.55 18.83 2.33
N ARG A 396 12.97 17.62 2.26
CA ARG A 396 12.97 16.69 3.41
C ARG A 396 14.39 16.21 3.74
N PRO A 397 14.80 16.23 5.02
CA PRO A 397 16.17 15.88 5.42
C PRO A 397 16.64 14.49 4.95
N GLU A 398 15.75 13.50 4.92
CA GLU A 398 16.08 12.13 4.51
C GLU A 398 16.38 11.99 3.01
N ASN A 399 15.96 12.96 2.19
CA ASN A 399 16.18 13.00 0.74
C ASN A 399 17.43 13.80 0.34
N GLN A 400 18.13 14.44 1.28
CA GLN A 400 19.35 15.22 1.02
C GLN A 400 20.63 14.36 1.06
N LYS A 401 20.51 13.06 0.77
CA LYS A 401 21.61 12.08 0.86
C LYS A 401 22.30 11.82 -0.45
#